data_AF-A0AAD5EI13-F1
#
_entry.id   AF-A0AAD5EI13-F1
#
_cell.length_a   1.000
_cell.length_b   1.000
_cell.length_c   1.000
_cell.angle_alpha   90.00
_cell.angle_beta   90.00
_cell.angle_gamma   90.00
#
_symmetry.space_group_name_H-M   'P 1'
#
loop_
_entity.id
_entity.type
_entity.pdbx_description
1 polymer ?
#
loop_
_entity_poly.entity_id
_entity_poly.type
_entity_poly.pdbx_seq_one_letter_code
_entity_poly.pdbx_strand_id
1 'polypeptide(L)'
;MNGSPQLLLQHQLLPLLATLSFEEHQKVLIDHKIISRQYPRKLDHLLKRLQKGDDQLSSTIDELVQVCVQITEQLRGKADQLGVTQLSEHQLTDLSDEWQTLEQDFDTKAEEQQESAQSMHDGLAGLVQQWKGPQNIENIVTTIIADQPSPMRLVMVDKKNYAKLGLPPHKLGQKYLVFDSCNQEQIRQLVDQIGGDFSSIFAENARNNLERLDQSYRYQGDVSLRLKIRTLAQKLSPRNPIINNNYRTEIIRFATHNIPNFTPAEWQWPDLVKVRRPYKPLLFGLYRTKQQKQSQIITLSVRKLCEHFRKIGCEFYSSILESASLLFTSDAKVMSQEGKEFVNMSIVLQIEQNRAILRNALISLHQLRQTLALEQQSPAPPVS
;
A
#
# COMPACT_ATOMS: atom_id res chain seq x y z
N MET A 1 -23.35 -55.06 12.05
CA MET A 1 -21.92 -54.99 11.65
C MET A 1 -21.14 -54.60 12.90
N ASN A 2 -20.75 -55.55 13.74
CA ASN A 2 -19.92 -55.27 14.92
C ASN A 2 -18.47 -55.24 14.43
N GLY A 3 -17.95 -54.06 14.13
CA GLY A 3 -16.53 -53.91 13.82
C GLY A 3 -15.70 -54.30 15.05
N SER A 4 -14.65 -55.09 14.85
CA SER A 4 -13.69 -55.39 15.92
C SER A 4 -13.21 -54.07 16.58
N PRO A 5 -13.09 -54.00 17.92
CA PRO A 5 -12.54 -52.84 18.63
C PRO A 5 -11.22 -52.34 18.04
N GLN A 6 -10.41 -53.26 17.53
CA GLN A 6 -9.12 -52.96 16.92
C GLN A 6 -9.27 -52.19 15.60
N LEU A 7 -10.31 -52.46 14.82
CA LEU A 7 -10.61 -51.72 13.58
C LEU A 7 -11.11 -50.31 13.88
N LEU A 8 -11.99 -50.14 14.88
CA LEU A 8 -12.44 -48.82 15.33
C LEU A 8 -11.26 -47.98 15.84
N LEU A 9 -10.39 -48.61 16.62
CA LEU A 9 -9.19 -47.97 17.15
C LEU A 9 -8.25 -47.52 16.04
N GLN A 10 -7.89 -48.41 15.12
CA GLN A 10 -6.87 -48.15 14.09
C GLN A 10 -7.36 -47.23 12.98
N HIS A 11 -8.60 -47.39 12.52
CA HIS A 11 -9.07 -46.69 11.33
C HIS A 11 -9.87 -45.41 11.62
N GLN A 12 -10.37 -45.23 12.84
CA GLN A 12 -11.18 -44.06 13.18
C GLN A 12 -10.54 -43.22 14.28
N LEU A 13 -10.25 -43.83 15.43
CA LEU A 13 -9.84 -43.07 16.61
C LEU A 13 -8.40 -42.55 16.52
N LEU A 14 -7.45 -43.42 16.17
CA LEU A 14 -6.03 -43.04 16.10
C LEU A 14 -5.76 -41.93 15.08
N PRO A 15 -6.32 -41.94 13.85
CA PRO A 15 -6.15 -40.83 12.91
C PRO A 15 -6.65 -39.50 13.46
N LEU A 16 -7.85 -39.47 14.06
CA LEU A 16 -8.44 -38.25 14.62
C LEU A 16 -7.59 -37.65 15.75
N LEU A 17 -7.14 -38.49 16.68
CA LEU A 17 -6.30 -38.02 17.79
C LEU A 17 -4.88 -37.66 17.33
N ALA A 18 -4.36 -38.32 16.29
CA ALA A 18 -3.12 -37.92 15.65
C ALA A 18 -3.24 -36.56 14.95
N THR A 19 -4.42 -36.23 14.39
CA THR A 19 -4.67 -34.89 13.85
C THR A 19 -4.53 -33.81 14.92
N LEU A 20 -5.06 -34.06 16.13
CA LEU A 20 -4.90 -33.16 17.27
C LEU A 20 -3.46 -33.08 17.79
N SER A 21 -2.61 -34.06 17.46
CA SER A 21 -1.19 -34.05 17.85
C SER A 21 -0.28 -33.34 16.84
N PHE A 22 -0.80 -32.90 15.69
CA PHE A 22 -0.03 -32.08 14.76
C PHE A 22 0.30 -30.70 15.36
N GLU A 23 1.49 -30.20 15.04
CA GLU A 23 2.04 -28.95 15.59
C GLU A 23 1.13 -27.75 15.29
N GLU A 24 0.54 -27.69 14.10
CA GLU A 24 -0.36 -26.61 13.68
C GLU A 24 -1.58 -26.49 14.60
N HIS A 25 -2.27 -27.61 14.85
CA HIS A 25 -3.42 -27.65 15.76
C HIS A 25 -3.01 -27.32 17.21
N GLN A 26 -1.90 -27.88 17.69
CA GLN A 26 -1.40 -27.61 19.03
C GLN A 26 -1.02 -26.14 19.23
N LYS A 27 -0.36 -25.54 18.24
CA LYS A 27 0.06 -24.14 18.26
C LYS A 27 -1.16 -23.23 18.40
N VAL A 28 -2.20 -23.43 17.61
CA VAL A 28 -3.46 -22.67 17.70
C VAL A 28 -4.09 -22.81 19.10
N LEU A 29 -4.18 -24.05 19.60
CA LEU A 29 -4.77 -24.30 20.93
C LEU A 29 -3.95 -23.66 22.06
N ILE A 30 -2.62 -23.60 21.94
CA ILE A 30 -1.74 -22.99 22.94
C ILE A 30 -1.74 -21.45 22.83
N ASP A 31 -1.58 -20.92 21.62
CA ASP A 31 -1.46 -19.48 21.36
C ASP A 31 -2.74 -18.74 21.74
N HIS A 32 -3.89 -19.37 21.54
CA HIS A 32 -5.19 -18.84 21.96
C HIS A 32 -5.58 -19.19 23.40
N LYS A 33 -4.66 -19.77 24.19
CA LYS A 33 -4.84 -20.16 25.59
C LYS A 33 -6.03 -21.09 25.81
N ILE A 34 -6.32 -21.92 24.82
CA ILE A 34 -7.35 -22.95 24.92
C ILE A 34 -6.80 -24.07 25.81
N ILE A 35 -5.60 -24.58 25.52
CA ILE A 35 -4.92 -25.61 26.33
C ILE A 35 -3.60 -25.11 26.90
N SER A 36 -3.10 -25.75 27.97
CA SER A 36 -1.75 -25.51 28.47
C SER A 36 -0.68 -26.21 27.62
N ARG A 37 0.57 -25.74 27.69
CA ARG A 37 1.72 -26.35 27.00
C ARG A 37 2.01 -27.80 27.41
N GLN A 38 1.40 -28.30 28.48
CA GLN A 38 1.60 -29.67 28.96
C GLN A 38 0.65 -30.68 28.28
N TYR A 39 -0.45 -30.22 27.68
CA TYR A 39 -1.46 -31.09 27.07
C TYR A 39 -0.96 -31.92 25.88
N PRO A 40 -0.17 -31.37 24.94
CA PRO A 40 0.44 -32.16 23.86
C PRO A 40 1.15 -33.41 24.38
N ARG A 41 2.01 -33.25 25.40
CA ARG A 41 2.78 -34.34 25.99
C ARG A 41 1.88 -35.38 26.66
N LYS A 42 0.81 -34.94 27.32
CA LYS A 42 -0.17 -35.83 27.94
C LYS A 42 -0.94 -36.62 26.89
N LEU A 43 -1.41 -35.97 25.82
CA LEU A 43 -2.12 -36.61 24.72
C LEU A 43 -1.23 -37.64 24.00
N ASP A 44 0.01 -37.27 23.67
CA ASP A 44 0.99 -38.19 23.05
C ASP A 44 1.27 -39.41 23.93
N HIS A 45 1.38 -39.21 25.25
CA HIS A 45 1.60 -40.30 26.19
C HIS A 45 0.42 -41.27 26.19
N LEU A 46 -0.81 -40.75 26.25
CA LEU A 46 -2.03 -41.57 26.21
C LEU A 46 -2.19 -42.30 24.86
N LEU A 47 -1.84 -41.65 23.75
CA LEU A 47 -1.84 -42.28 22.43
C LEU A 47 -0.86 -43.43 22.33
N LYS A 48 0.35 -43.27 22.87
CA LYS A 48 1.35 -44.35 22.92
C LYS A 48 0.89 -45.53 23.78
N ARG A 49 0.19 -45.28 24.88
CA ARG A 49 -0.42 -46.35 25.71
C ARG A 49 -1.51 -47.09 24.95
N LEU A 50 -2.39 -46.33 24.29
CA LEU A 50 -3.49 -46.87 23.49
C LEU A 50 -2.99 -47.75 22.34
N GLN A 51 -1.93 -47.35 21.63
CA GLN A 51 -1.32 -48.10 20.53
C GLN A 51 -0.64 -49.40 20.97
N LYS A 52 -0.11 -49.46 22.20
CA LYS A 52 0.61 -50.62 22.73
C LYS A 52 -0.31 -51.75 23.21
N GLY A 53 -1.62 -51.52 23.29
CA GLY A 53 -2.57 -52.50 23.83
C GLY A 53 -2.31 -52.79 25.31
N ASP A 54 -2.13 -51.72 26.11
CA ASP A 54 -1.94 -51.79 27.56
C ASP A 54 -3.06 -52.61 28.24
N ASP A 55 -2.72 -53.44 29.23
CA ASP A 55 -3.68 -54.21 30.04
C ASP A 55 -4.71 -53.29 30.72
N GLN A 56 -4.38 -52.00 30.85
CA GLN A 56 -5.25 -50.93 31.35
C GLN A 56 -5.97 -50.13 30.25
N LEU A 57 -6.39 -50.80 29.17
CA LEU A 57 -7.08 -50.15 28.03
C LEU A 57 -8.30 -49.32 28.47
N SER A 58 -9.14 -49.85 29.36
CA SER A 58 -10.33 -49.12 29.86
C SER A 58 -9.95 -47.83 30.59
N SER A 59 -8.93 -47.87 31.46
CA SER A 59 -8.46 -46.68 32.19
C SER A 59 -7.88 -45.65 31.23
N THR A 60 -7.13 -46.08 30.22
CA THR A 60 -6.56 -45.19 29.19
C THR A 60 -7.66 -44.51 28.38
N ILE A 61 -8.72 -45.24 28.04
CA ILE A 61 -9.91 -44.69 27.36
C ILE A 61 -10.61 -43.64 28.24
N ASP A 62 -10.80 -43.91 29.53
CA ASP A 62 -11.44 -42.95 30.45
C ASP A 62 -10.61 -41.67 30.61
N GLU A 63 -9.28 -41.79 30.73
CA GLU A 63 -8.36 -40.65 30.76
C GLU A 63 -8.41 -39.83 29.46
N LEU A 64 -8.46 -40.48 28.30
CA LEU A 64 -8.58 -39.83 26.99
C LEU A 64 -9.91 -39.10 26.83
N VAL A 65 -11.02 -39.71 27.26
CA VAL A 65 -12.34 -39.07 27.27
C VAL A 65 -12.30 -37.81 28.12
N GLN A 66 -11.73 -37.88 29.33
CA GLN A 66 -11.62 -36.72 30.22
C GLN A 66 -10.84 -35.57 29.57
N VAL A 67 -9.70 -35.88 28.95
CA VAL A 67 -8.89 -34.88 28.22
C VAL A 67 -9.68 -34.28 27.05
N CYS A 68 -10.34 -35.10 26.24
CA CYS A 68 -11.10 -34.62 25.09
C CYS A 68 -12.30 -33.75 25.51
N VAL A 69 -13.01 -34.11 26.59
CA VAL A 69 -14.10 -33.31 27.16
C VAL A 69 -13.59 -31.96 27.64
N GLN A 70 -12.47 -31.95 28.38
CA GLN A 70 -11.88 -30.71 28.88
C GLN A 70 -11.50 -29.75 27.74
N ILE A 71 -10.83 -30.26 26.70
CA ILE A 71 -10.46 -29.44 25.53
C ILE A 71 -11.73 -28.95 24.81
N THR A 72 -12.76 -29.79 24.70
CA THR A 72 -14.04 -29.43 24.08
C THR A 72 -14.73 -28.28 24.83
N GLU A 73 -14.74 -28.29 26.17
CA GLU A 73 -15.29 -27.21 26.98
C GLU A 73 -14.51 -25.90 26.80
N GLN A 74 -13.18 -25.98 26.77
CA GLN A 74 -12.32 -24.81 26.55
C GLN A 74 -12.51 -24.22 25.15
N LEU A 75 -12.62 -25.07 24.12
CA LEU A 75 -12.92 -24.66 22.74
C LEU A 75 -14.30 -24.01 22.64
N ARG A 76 -15.32 -24.58 23.31
CA ARG A 76 -16.66 -23.99 23.36
C ARG A 76 -16.62 -22.59 23.97
N GLY A 77 -15.99 -22.44 25.15
CA GLY A 77 -15.85 -21.14 25.80
C GLY A 77 -15.13 -20.12 24.91
N LYS A 78 -14.11 -20.55 24.15
CA LYS A 78 -13.42 -19.68 23.20
C LYS A 78 -14.28 -19.31 21.99
N ALA A 79 -15.00 -20.27 21.42
CA ALA A 79 -15.94 -20.05 20.32
C ALA A 79 -17.04 -19.05 20.71
N ASP A 80 -17.58 -19.18 21.94
CA ASP A 80 -18.59 -18.27 22.48
C ASP A 80 -18.04 -16.84 22.63
N GLN A 81 -16.80 -16.68 23.12
CA GLN A 81 -16.12 -15.38 23.21
C GLN A 81 -15.93 -14.72 21.84
N LEU A 82 -15.67 -15.52 20.80
CA LEU A 82 -15.47 -15.06 19.42
C LEU A 82 -16.81 -14.91 18.66
N GLY A 83 -17.93 -15.27 19.28
CA GLY A 83 -19.26 -15.21 18.66
C GLY A 83 -19.46 -16.23 17.53
N VAL A 84 -18.70 -17.32 17.54
CA VAL A 84 -18.68 -18.35 16.49
C VAL A 84 -19.91 -19.25 16.63
N THR A 85 -20.65 -19.41 15.54
CA THR A 85 -21.75 -20.38 15.48
C THR A 85 -21.20 -21.78 15.24
N GLN A 86 -21.79 -22.79 15.88
CA GLN A 86 -21.44 -24.19 15.62
C GLN A 86 -21.72 -24.54 14.16
N LEU A 87 -20.70 -24.96 13.43
CA LEU A 87 -20.80 -25.32 12.01
C LEU A 87 -21.07 -26.82 11.85
N SER A 88 -21.81 -27.19 10.80
CA SER A 88 -21.85 -28.56 10.31
C SER A 88 -20.54 -28.90 9.58
N GLU A 89 -20.24 -30.18 9.41
CA GLU A 89 -19.03 -30.62 8.70
C GLU A 89 -19.00 -30.13 7.25
N HIS A 90 -20.14 -30.20 6.56
CA HIS A 90 -20.28 -29.64 5.20
C HIS A 90 -20.05 -28.13 5.16
N GLN A 91 -20.62 -27.38 6.11
CA GLN A 91 -20.41 -25.93 6.18
C GLN A 91 -18.95 -25.58 6.47
N LEU A 92 -18.29 -26.36 7.33
CA LEU A 92 -16.89 -26.16 7.65
C LEU A 92 -16.01 -26.36 6.42
N THR A 93 -16.24 -27.42 5.63
CA THR A 93 -15.51 -27.67 4.38
C THR A 93 -15.74 -26.54 3.39
N ASP A 94 -17.00 -26.19 3.10
CA ASP A 94 -17.33 -25.11 2.16
C ASP A 94 -16.68 -23.78 2.55
N LEU A 95 -16.74 -23.41 3.83
CA LEU A 95 -16.18 -22.15 4.33
C LEU A 95 -14.64 -22.18 4.36
N SER A 96 -14.03 -23.36 4.52
CA SER A 96 -12.58 -23.51 4.44
C SER A 96 -12.10 -23.34 3.00
N ASP A 97 -12.82 -23.91 2.03
CA ASP A 97 -12.52 -23.76 0.60
C ASP A 97 -12.73 -22.31 0.14
N GLU A 98 -13.82 -21.65 0.59
CA GLU A 98 -14.08 -20.23 0.35
C GLU A 98 -12.98 -19.36 0.97
N TRP A 99 -12.51 -19.68 2.19
CA TRP A 99 -11.41 -18.98 2.84
C TRP A 99 -10.08 -19.13 2.09
N GLN A 100 -9.69 -20.35 1.68
CA GLN A 100 -8.45 -20.58 0.92
C GLN A 100 -8.43 -19.82 -0.40
N THR A 101 -9.55 -19.83 -1.11
CA THR A 101 -9.70 -19.05 -2.36
C THR A 101 -9.52 -17.56 -2.07
N LEU A 102 -10.12 -17.08 -0.98
CA LEU A 102 -10.06 -15.68 -0.60
C LEU A 102 -8.68 -15.25 -0.09
N GLU A 103 -7.91 -16.17 0.49
CA GLU A 103 -6.53 -15.95 0.93
C GLU A 103 -5.63 -15.68 -0.27
N GLN A 104 -5.73 -16.55 -1.29
CA GLN A 104 -5.00 -16.38 -2.54
C GLN A 104 -5.38 -15.08 -3.26
N ASP A 105 -6.68 -14.76 -3.31
CA ASP A 105 -7.18 -13.49 -3.86
C ASP A 105 -6.59 -12.29 -3.07
N PHE A 106 -6.54 -12.38 -1.74
CA PHE A 106 -6.02 -11.33 -0.87
C PHE A 106 -4.52 -11.11 -1.05
N ASP A 107 -3.72 -12.17 -1.03
CA ASP A 107 -2.26 -12.11 -1.22
C ASP A 107 -1.91 -11.53 -2.59
N THR A 108 -2.55 -12.04 -3.65
CA THR A 108 -2.39 -11.51 -5.01
C THR A 108 -2.71 -10.02 -5.06
N LYS A 109 -3.81 -9.60 -4.42
CA LYS A 109 -4.21 -8.18 -4.40
C LYS A 109 -3.28 -7.31 -3.56
N ALA A 110 -2.75 -7.82 -2.47
CA ALA A 110 -1.77 -7.11 -1.63
C ALA A 110 -0.47 -6.87 -2.41
N GLU A 111 0.02 -7.88 -3.15
CA GLU A 111 1.18 -7.76 -4.02
C GLU A 111 0.94 -6.75 -5.16
N GLU A 112 -0.17 -6.91 -5.91
CA GLU A 112 -0.55 -5.98 -6.98
C GLU A 112 -0.65 -4.52 -6.49
N GLN A 113 -1.18 -4.31 -5.28
CA GLN A 113 -1.26 -2.98 -4.67
C GLN A 113 0.12 -2.43 -4.34
N GLN A 114 1.00 -3.24 -3.75
CA GLN A 114 2.36 -2.82 -3.41
C GLN A 114 3.13 -2.44 -4.67
N GLU A 115 3.05 -3.24 -5.72
CA GLU A 115 3.67 -2.95 -7.01
C GLU A 115 3.10 -1.68 -7.66
N SER A 116 1.78 -1.51 -7.63
CA SER A 116 1.11 -0.33 -8.19
C SER A 116 1.50 0.95 -7.43
N ALA A 117 1.54 0.90 -6.11
CA ALA A 117 1.95 2.03 -5.27
C ALA A 117 3.43 2.39 -5.52
N GLN A 118 4.30 1.40 -5.63
CA GLN A 118 5.71 1.61 -5.93
C GLN A 118 5.90 2.21 -7.33
N SER A 119 5.20 1.68 -8.34
CA SER A 119 5.23 2.20 -9.71
C SER A 119 4.78 3.66 -9.78
N MET A 120 3.68 4.01 -9.09
CA MET A 120 3.19 5.39 -9.03
C MET A 120 4.18 6.31 -8.31
N HIS A 121 4.74 5.86 -7.19
CA HIS A 121 5.77 6.60 -6.46
C HIS A 121 6.99 6.89 -7.34
N ASP A 122 7.49 5.88 -8.04
CA ASP A 122 8.67 6.00 -8.90
C ASP A 122 8.38 6.87 -10.14
N GLY A 123 7.18 6.78 -10.69
CA GLY A 123 6.71 7.67 -11.75
C GLY A 123 6.68 9.13 -11.32
N LEU A 124 6.11 9.43 -10.15
CA LEU A 124 6.08 10.79 -9.58
C LEU A 124 7.49 11.28 -9.23
N ALA A 125 8.33 10.44 -8.62
CA ALA A 125 9.71 10.77 -8.34
C ALA A 125 10.50 11.05 -9.63
N GLY A 126 10.27 10.27 -10.68
CA GLY A 126 10.81 10.48 -12.02
C GLY A 126 10.42 11.85 -12.59
N LEU A 127 9.15 12.25 -12.46
CA LEU A 127 8.70 13.59 -12.85
C LEU A 127 9.43 14.68 -12.04
N VAL A 128 9.53 14.55 -10.71
CA VAL A 128 10.30 15.50 -9.90
C VAL A 128 11.74 15.64 -10.41
N GLN A 129 12.40 14.54 -10.79
CA GLN A 129 13.78 14.57 -11.33
C GLN A 129 13.85 15.20 -12.71
N GLN A 130 12.91 14.91 -13.62
CA GLN A 130 12.85 15.53 -14.95
C GLN A 130 12.77 17.06 -14.85
N TRP A 131 12.06 17.56 -13.83
CA TRP A 131 11.93 18.98 -13.56
C TRP A 131 13.15 19.60 -12.85
N LYS A 132 14.17 18.84 -12.44
CA LYS A 132 15.42 19.41 -11.92
C LYS A 132 16.35 19.94 -13.01
N GLY A 133 16.21 19.48 -14.25
CA GLY A 133 17.03 19.91 -15.38
C GLY A 133 16.54 21.22 -16.01
N PRO A 134 17.41 22.24 -16.21
CA PRO A 134 16.98 23.51 -16.80
C PRO A 134 16.72 23.45 -18.31
N GLN A 135 17.26 22.45 -19.02
CA GLN A 135 17.29 22.42 -20.49
C GLN A 135 15.90 22.30 -21.13
N ASN A 136 15.03 21.44 -20.60
CA ASN A 136 13.67 21.26 -21.14
C ASN A 136 12.84 22.53 -20.99
N ILE A 137 12.95 23.19 -19.84
CA ILE A 137 12.25 24.44 -19.53
C ILE A 137 12.76 25.56 -20.43
N GLU A 138 14.07 25.67 -20.60
CA GLU A 138 14.66 26.71 -21.45
C GLU A 138 14.22 26.59 -22.91
N ASN A 139 14.07 25.37 -23.43
CA ASN A 139 13.56 25.14 -24.79
C ASN A 139 12.11 25.61 -24.93
N ILE A 140 11.22 25.23 -24.00
CA ILE A 140 9.82 25.66 -24.01
C ILE A 140 9.73 27.20 -23.91
N VAL A 141 10.45 27.80 -22.97
CA VAL A 141 10.47 29.26 -22.77
C VAL A 141 11.02 29.98 -23.99
N THR A 142 12.06 29.44 -24.64
CA THR A 142 12.61 30.03 -25.87
C THR A 142 11.58 29.98 -27.01
N THR A 143 10.81 28.89 -27.14
CA THR A 143 9.73 28.77 -28.12
C THR A 143 8.61 29.77 -27.85
N ILE A 144 8.15 29.90 -26.60
CA ILE A 144 7.13 30.89 -26.21
C ILE A 144 7.61 32.30 -26.55
N ILE A 145 8.85 32.64 -26.18
CA ILE A 145 9.45 33.96 -26.45
C ILE A 145 9.51 34.25 -27.96
N ALA A 146 9.83 33.23 -28.77
CA ALA A 146 9.96 33.40 -30.22
C ALA A 146 8.62 33.73 -30.92
N ASP A 147 7.50 33.36 -30.31
CA ASP A 147 6.14 33.63 -30.81
C ASP A 147 5.61 35.02 -30.40
N GLN A 148 6.28 35.71 -29.46
CA GLN A 148 5.79 37.00 -28.96
C GLN A 148 6.07 38.16 -29.95
N PRO A 149 5.08 39.02 -30.22
CA PRO A 149 5.28 40.23 -31.02
C PRO A 149 6.19 41.24 -30.29
N SER A 150 7.23 41.72 -30.97
CA SER A 150 8.38 42.35 -30.31
C SER A 150 8.21 43.86 -30.07
N PRO A 151 8.37 44.27 -28.80
CA PRO A 151 9.38 45.28 -28.46
C PRO A 151 10.61 44.69 -27.74
N MET A 152 10.65 43.36 -27.56
CA MET A 152 11.77 42.64 -26.91
C MET A 152 12.61 41.82 -27.90
N ARG A 153 13.91 41.70 -27.64
CA ARG A 153 14.83 40.87 -28.43
C ARG A 153 15.53 39.84 -27.55
N LEU A 154 15.48 38.58 -27.95
CA LEU A 154 16.26 37.50 -27.34
C LEU A 154 17.70 37.56 -27.86
N VAL A 155 18.67 37.69 -26.96
CA VAL A 155 20.09 37.86 -27.29
C VAL A 155 20.94 36.85 -26.53
N MET A 156 21.80 36.13 -27.25
CA MET A 156 22.89 35.36 -26.65
C MET A 156 24.08 36.30 -26.39
N VAL A 157 24.58 36.29 -25.16
CA VAL A 157 25.66 37.19 -24.75
C VAL A 157 26.99 36.69 -25.30
N ASP A 158 27.68 37.54 -26.05
CA ASP A 158 28.96 37.24 -26.67
C ASP A 158 30.00 38.35 -26.37
N LYS A 159 31.23 38.15 -26.86
CA LYS A 159 32.33 39.11 -26.65
C LYS A 159 32.06 40.47 -27.28
N LYS A 160 31.14 40.58 -28.26
CA LYS A 160 30.82 41.80 -28.99
C LYS A 160 29.71 42.62 -28.32
N ASN A 161 28.81 41.96 -27.59
CA ASN A 161 27.60 42.60 -27.05
C ASN A 161 27.59 42.70 -25.52
N TYR A 162 28.36 41.92 -24.76
CA TYR A 162 28.27 41.92 -23.29
C TYR A 162 28.50 43.31 -22.68
N ALA A 163 29.47 44.07 -23.22
CA ALA A 163 29.76 45.43 -22.81
C ALA A 163 28.61 46.39 -23.13
N LYS A 164 28.01 46.26 -24.32
CA LYS A 164 26.85 47.07 -24.74
C LYS A 164 25.63 46.82 -23.85
N LEU A 165 25.45 45.59 -23.40
CA LEU A 165 24.35 45.18 -22.51
C LEU A 165 24.62 45.51 -21.02
N GLY A 166 25.80 46.00 -20.67
CA GLY A 166 26.15 46.25 -19.27
C GLY A 166 26.27 44.97 -18.43
N LEU A 167 26.59 43.84 -19.08
CA LEU A 167 26.75 42.53 -18.44
C LEU A 167 28.23 42.21 -18.20
N PRO A 168 28.57 41.49 -17.11
CA PRO A 168 29.95 41.10 -16.85
C PRO A 168 30.41 39.89 -17.71
N PRO A 169 31.72 39.68 -17.92
CA PRO A 169 32.25 38.62 -18.80
C PRO A 169 31.81 37.19 -18.44
N HIS A 170 31.59 36.87 -17.17
CA HIS A 170 31.13 35.53 -16.76
C HIS A 170 29.69 35.20 -17.21
N LYS A 171 29.01 36.14 -17.87
CA LYS A 171 27.68 35.93 -18.48
C LYS A 171 27.74 35.57 -19.97
N LEU A 172 28.93 35.48 -20.56
CA LEU A 172 29.10 35.01 -21.95
C LEU A 172 28.44 33.63 -22.14
N GLY A 173 27.78 33.44 -23.28
CA GLY A 173 27.02 32.24 -23.63
C GLY A 173 25.60 32.17 -23.06
N GLN A 174 25.22 33.07 -22.15
CA GLN A 174 23.87 33.07 -21.55
C GLN A 174 22.87 33.86 -22.40
N LYS A 175 21.60 33.45 -22.37
CA LYS A 175 20.49 34.12 -23.06
C LYS A 175 19.83 35.18 -22.18
N TYR A 176 19.55 36.34 -22.76
CA TYR A 176 18.85 37.46 -22.12
C TYR A 176 17.77 38.02 -23.03
N LEU A 177 16.65 38.42 -22.43
CA LEU A 177 15.70 39.35 -23.07
C LEU A 177 16.20 40.77 -22.86
N VAL A 178 16.23 41.55 -23.93
CA VAL A 178 16.65 42.95 -23.92
C VAL A 178 15.51 43.82 -24.38
N PHE A 179 15.25 44.89 -23.63
CA PHE A 179 14.17 45.84 -23.87
C PHE A 179 14.77 47.23 -24.10
N ASP A 180 14.55 47.79 -25.29
CA ASP A 180 15.19 49.05 -25.70
C ASP A 180 14.35 50.30 -25.34
N SER A 181 13.02 50.16 -25.19
CA SER A 181 12.12 51.31 -24.92
C SER A 181 10.87 50.96 -24.10
N CYS A 182 10.84 49.79 -23.47
CA CYS A 182 9.70 49.39 -22.63
C CYS A 182 9.75 50.05 -21.25
N ASN A 183 8.59 50.46 -20.75
CA ASN A 183 8.45 50.79 -19.33
C ASN A 183 8.36 49.49 -18.48
N GLN A 184 8.50 49.60 -17.17
CA GLN A 184 8.48 48.44 -16.27
C GLN A 184 7.16 47.66 -16.32
N GLU A 185 6.05 48.33 -16.60
CA GLU A 185 4.72 47.72 -16.67
C GLU A 185 4.54 46.86 -17.92
N GLN A 186 5.01 47.33 -19.08
CA GLN A 186 5.04 46.54 -20.32
C GLN A 186 5.93 45.30 -20.18
N ILE A 187 7.06 45.43 -19.48
CA ILE A 187 7.94 44.28 -19.19
C ILE A 187 7.22 43.29 -18.28
N ARG A 188 6.45 43.78 -17.29
CA ARG A 188 5.64 42.94 -16.41
C ARG A 188 4.59 42.17 -17.19
N GLN A 189 3.75 42.87 -17.93
CA GLN A 189 2.69 42.27 -18.76
C GLN A 189 3.24 41.20 -19.70
N LEU A 190 4.40 41.44 -20.32
CA LEU A 190 5.00 40.46 -21.21
C LEU A 190 5.53 39.22 -20.48
N VAL A 191 6.17 39.40 -19.34
CA VAL A 191 6.67 38.27 -18.53
C VAL A 191 5.51 37.50 -17.89
N ASP A 192 4.44 38.19 -17.51
CA ASP A 192 3.19 37.58 -17.04
C ASP A 192 2.54 36.77 -18.16
N GLN A 193 2.54 37.29 -19.40
CA GLN A 193 2.08 36.55 -20.58
C GLN A 193 2.93 35.30 -20.83
N ILE A 194 4.26 35.41 -20.81
CA ILE A 194 5.17 34.26 -20.93
C ILE A 194 4.90 33.23 -19.81
N GLY A 195 4.68 33.71 -18.58
CA GLY A 195 4.31 32.88 -17.44
C GLY A 195 2.96 32.18 -17.64
N GLY A 196 1.96 32.88 -18.17
CA GLY A 196 0.63 32.34 -18.50
C GLY A 196 0.69 31.27 -19.57
N ASP A 197 1.38 31.54 -20.69
CA ASP A 197 1.56 30.59 -21.79
C ASP A 197 2.29 29.33 -21.30
N PHE A 198 3.34 29.51 -20.49
CA PHE A 198 4.05 28.39 -19.86
C PHE A 198 3.14 27.61 -18.90
N SER A 199 2.31 28.29 -18.11
CA SER A 199 1.36 27.66 -17.18
C SER A 199 0.37 26.77 -17.93
N SER A 200 -0.13 27.21 -19.10
CA SER A 200 -1.03 26.40 -19.94
C SER A 200 -0.35 25.14 -20.47
N ILE A 201 0.87 25.27 -21.01
CA ILE A 201 1.66 24.12 -21.50
C ILE A 201 1.99 23.16 -20.34
N PHE A 202 2.32 23.71 -19.17
CA PHE A 202 2.57 22.92 -17.97
C PHE A 202 1.32 22.16 -17.54
N ALA A 203 0.17 22.83 -17.48
CA ALA A 203 -1.11 22.25 -17.08
C ALA A 203 -1.47 21.03 -17.93
N GLU A 204 -1.36 21.16 -19.24
CA GLU A 204 -1.67 20.08 -20.18
C GLU A 204 -0.72 18.89 -19.98
N ASN A 205 0.59 19.15 -19.88
CA ASN A 205 1.58 18.11 -19.64
C ASN A 205 1.38 17.42 -18.28
N ALA A 206 1.11 18.20 -17.23
CA ALA A 206 0.85 17.68 -15.90
C ALA A 206 -0.40 16.81 -15.89
N ARG A 207 -1.50 17.27 -16.50
CA ARG A 207 -2.72 16.48 -16.65
C ARG A 207 -2.45 15.14 -17.36
N ASN A 208 -1.77 15.17 -18.50
CA ASN A 208 -1.47 13.97 -19.27
C ASN A 208 -0.57 13.00 -18.48
N ASN A 209 0.43 13.50 -17.76
CA ASN A 209 1.31 12.67 -16.95
C ASN A 209 0.58 12.05 -15.75
N LEU A 210 -0.21 12.85 -15.04
CA LEU A 210 -0.97 12.40 -13.87
C LEU A 210 -2.09 11.43 -14.27
N GLU A 211 -2.73 11.63 -15.43
CA GLU A 211 -3.73 10.70 -15.96
C GLU A 211 -3.11 9.34 -16.33
N ARG A 212 -1.91 9.32 -16.93
CA ARG A 212 -1.20 8.06 -17.16
C ARG A 212 -0.84 7.35 -15.87
N LEU A 213 -0.42 8.10 -14.84
CA LEU A 213 -0.12 7.54 -13.53
C LEU A 213 -1.38 7.04 -12.81
N ASP A 214 -2.51 7.76 -12.92
CA ASP A 214 -3.82 7.32 -12.42
C ASP A 214 -4.25 5.99 -13.04
N GLN A 215 -4.11 5.88 -14.37
CA GLN A 215 -4.46 4.65 -15.10
C GLN A 215 -3.59 3.45 -14.69
N SER A 216 -2.35 3.70 -14.27
CA SER A 216 -1.46 2.67 -13.71
C SER A 216 -1.78 2.34 -12.26
N TYR A 217 -2.24 3.33 -11.48
CA TYR A 217 -2.65 3.14 -10.09
C TYR A 217 -4.08 2.59 -10.02
N ARG A 218 -4.23 1.31 -10.37
CA ARG A 218 -5.52 0.61 -10.33
C ARG A 218 -5.91 0.12 -8.94
N TYR A 219 -5.60 0.88 -7.89
CA TYR A 219 -6.24 0.64 -6.60
C TYR A 219 -7.62 1.30 -6.57
N GLN A 220 -8.52 0.80 -7.41
CA GLN A 220 -9.95 0.94 -7.14
C GLN A 220 -10.27 -0.11 -6.09
N GLY A 221 -9.91 0.18 -4.83
CA GLY A 221 -9.90 -0.77 -3.72
C GLY A 221 -11.00 -1.79 -3.89
N ASP A 222 -10.60 -3.03 -4.15
CA ASP A 222 -11.45 -4.04 -4.77
C ASP A 222 -12.67 -4.26 -3.87
N VAL A 223 -13.76 -3.58 -4.22
CA VAL A 223 -14.99 -3.60 -3.43
C VAL A 223 -15.50 -5.04 -3.41
N SER A 224 -15.20 -5.83 -4.45
CA SER A 224 -15.52 -7.25 -4.52
C SER A 224 -14.77 -8.05 -3.46
N LEU A 225 -13.43 -7.95 -3.40
CA LEU A 225 -12.62 -8.67 -2.41
C LEU A 225 -13.09 -8.35 -0.97
N ARG A 226 -13.31 -7.07 -0.69
CA ARG A 226 -13.75 -6.62 0.64
C ARG A 226 -15.15 -7.08 0.99
N LEU A 227 -16.07 -7.07 0.01
CA LEU A 227 -17.41 -7.64 0.19
C LEU A 227 -17.35 -9.14 0.43
N LYS A 228 -16.47 -9.88 -0.26
CA LYS A 228 -16.25 -11.32 -0.03
C LYS A 228 -15.72 -11.57 1.40
N ILE A 229 -14.69 -10.84 1.84
CA ILE A 229 -14.13 -10.91 3.21
C ILE A 229 -15.23 -10.66 4.25
N ARG A 230 -16.03 -9.60 4.08
CA ARG A 230 -17.12 -9.29 5.00
C ARG A 230 -18.22 -10.34 4.99
N THR A 231 -18.58 -10.85 3.82
CA THR A 231 -19.60 -11.90 3.68
C THR A 231 -19.16 -13.16 4.40
N LEU A 232 -17.89 -13.57 4.22
CA LEU A 232 -17.32 -14.72 4.91
C LEU A 232 -17.24 -14.49 6.44
N ALA A 233 -16.79 -13.31 6.87
CA ALA A 233 -16.74 -12.96 8.29
C ALA A 233 -18.12 -12.99 8.94
N GLN A 234 -19.15 -12.50 8.24
CA GLN A 234 -20.54 -12.55 8.71
C GLN A 234 -21.09 -13.97 8.80
N LYS A 235 -20.73 -14.86 7.85
CA LYS A 235 -21.09 -16.28 7.92
C LYS A 235 -20.45 -16.97 9.15
N LEU A 236 -19.22 -16.60 9.50
CA LEU A 236 -18.46 -17.18 10.62
C LEU A 236 -18.82 -16.60 12.00
N SER A 237 -19.08 -15.29 12.08
CA SER A 237 -19.37 -14.58 13.32
C SER A 237 -20.44 -13.48 13.09
N PRO A 238 -21.73 -13.86 12.98
CA PRO A 238 -22.81 -12.92 12.69
C PRO A 238 -23.05 -11.87 13.77
N ARG A 239 -22.48 -12.04 14.98
CA ARG A 239 -22.66 -11.15 16.13
C ARG A 239 -21.73 -9.92 16.14
N ASN A 240 -20.72 -9.87 15.27
CA ASN A 240 -19.77 -8.76 15.20
C ASN A 240 -19.70 -8.15 13.79
N PRO A 241 -20.70 -7.34 13.37
CA PRO A 241 -20.65 -6.65 12.09
C PRO A 241 -19.60 -5.54 12.12
N ILE A 242 -18.51 -5.71 11.37
CA ILE A 242 -17.48 -4.68 11.25
C ILE A 242 -17.90 -3.70 10.14
N ILE A 243 -18.28 -2.48 10.54
CA ILE A 243 -18.64 -1.39 9.62
C ILE A 243 -17.49 -0.38 9.63
N ASN A 244 -16.71 -0.35 8.55
CA ASN A 244 -15.93 0.84 8.22
C ASN A 244 -16.02 1.09 6.71
N ASN A 245 -16.82 2.09 6.33
CA ASN A 245 -17.09 2.46 4.95
C ASN A 245 -16.69 3.92 4.75
N ASN A 246 -15.40 4.21 4.62
CA ASN A 246 -15.00 5.59 4.36
C ASN A 246 -13.66 5.67 3.64
N TYR A 247 -13.58 5.34 2.35
CA TYR A 247 -12.39 5.71 1.58
C TYR A 247 -12.76 6.07 0.14
N ARG A 248 -12.63 7.36 -0.18
CA ARG A 248 -12.69 7.89 -1.54
C ARG A 248 -11.37 8.61 -1.82
N THR A 249 -10.71 8.19 -2.88
CA THR A 249 -9.42 8.74 -3.31
C THR A 249 -9.66 9.98 -4.18
N GLU A 250 -9.38 11.18 -3.65
CA GLU A 250 -9.52 12.46 -4.38
C GLU A 250 -8.19 13.12 -4.77
N ILE A 251 -7.04 12.47 -4.58
CA ILE A 251 -5.73 13.13 -4.74
C ILE A 251 -5.47 13.60 -6.18
N ILE A 252 -5.79 12.77 -7.18
CA ILE A 252 -5.54 13.12 -8.58
C ILE A 252 -6.56 14.16 -9.07
N ARG A 253 -7.79 14.11 -8.55
CA ARG A 253 -8.77 15.20 -8.75
C ARG A 253 -8.29 16.48 -8.09
N PHE A 254 -7.75 16.44 -6.89
CA PHE A 254 -7.20 17.61 -6.21
C PHE A 254 -6.01 18.21 -6.98
N ALA A 255 -5.12 17.38 -7.51
CA ALA A 255 -3.97 17.82 -8.28
C ALA A 255 -4.36 18.50 -9.61
N THR A 256 -5.39 18.01 -10.31
CA THR A 256 -5.85 18.63 -11.56
C THR A 256 -6.54 19.98 -11.37
N HIS A 257 -7.07 20.26 -10.17
CA HIS A 257 -7.70 21.55 -9.86
C HIS A 257 -6.72 22.61 -9.34
N ASN A 258 -5.49 22.22 -8.97
CA ASN A 258 -4.50 23.12 -8.35
C ASN A 258 -3.24 23.28 -9.22
N ILE A 259 -3.43 23.64 -10.49
CA ILE A 259 -2.32 23.96 -11.39
C ILE A 259 -1.63 25.26 -10.90
N PRO A 260 -0.30 25.27 -10.77
CA PRO A 260 0.41 26.43 -10.27
C PRO A 260 0.48 27.56 -11.30
N ASN A 261 0.47 28.80 -10.82
CA ASN A 261 0.75 29.98 -11.64
C ASN A 261 2.26 30.22 -11.70
N PHE A 262 2.81 30.36 -12.90
CA PHE A 262 4.23 30.62 -13.14
C PHE A 262 4.59 32.11 -13.21
N THR A 263 3.62 33.00 -13.00
CA THR A 263 3.85 34.45 -12.95
C THR A 263 4.71 34.82 -11.74
N PRO A 264 5.84 35.54 -11.92
CA PRO A 264 6.68 35.94 -10.80
C PRO A 264 5.96 36.87 -9.82
N ALA A 265 6.10 36.59 -8.53
CA ALA A 265 5.58 37.46 -7.48
C ALA A 265 6.29 38.82 -7.45
N GLU A 266 5.62 39.86 -6.92
CA GLU A 266 6.13 41.24 -6.91
C GLU A 266 7.55 41.40 -6.34
N TRP A 267 7.89 40.61 -5.32
CA TRP A 267 9.19 40.64 -4.66
C TRP A 267 10.32 39.97 -5.48
N GLN A 268 9.99 39.20 -6.53
CA GLN A 268 10.97 38.50 -7.38
C GLN A 268 11.48 39.38 -8.54
N TRP A 269 10.72 40.40 -8.92
CA TRP A 269 11.04 41.28 -10.06
C TRP A 269 12.39 41.96 -9.99
N PRO A 270 12.84 42.51 -8.83
CA PRO A 270 14.14 43.13 -8.74
C PRO A 270 15.27 42.18 -9.10
N ASP A 271 15.10 40.86 -8.94
CA ASP A 271 16.11 39.85 -9.23
C ASP A 271 16.08 39.30 -10.65
N LEU A 272 14.90 39.26 -11.25
CA LEU A 272 14.67 38.83 -12.62
C LEU A 272 15.03 39.93 -13.63
N VAL A 273 14.54 41.15 -13.38
CA VAL A 273 14.69 42.31 -14.25
C VAL A 273 15.73 43.24 -13.69
N LYS A 274 16.77 43.54 -14.47
CA LYS A 274 17.84 44.44 -14.07
C LYS A 274 17.97 45.57 -15.08
N VAL A 275 17.86 46.80 -14.59
CA VAL A 275 18.23 48.00 -15.34
C VAL A 275 19.76 48.04 -15.44
N ARG A 276 20.28 48.09 -16.66
CA ARG A 276 21.70 48.05 -16.98
C ARG A 276 22.16 49.33 -17.65
N ARG A 277 23.45 49.60 -17.48
CA ARG A 277 24.17 50.66 -18.18
C ARG A 277 25.29 50.02 -19.00
N PRO A 278 25.44 50.37 -20.29
CA PRO A 278 26.56 49.90 -21.10
C PRO A 278 27.90 50.21 -20.42
N TYR A 279 28.88 49.31 -20.56
CA TYR A 279 30.26 49.58 -20.21
C TYR A 279 30.95 50.37 -21.34
N LYS A 280 31.78 51.35 -20.98
CA LYS A 280 32.72 51.96 -21.93
C LYS A 280 34.05 51.20 -21.86
N PRO A 281 34.62 50.77 -23.00
CA PRO A 281 35.97 50.24 -23.01
C PRO A 281 36.96 51.36 -22.67
N LEU A 282 37.78 51.16 -21.65
CA LEU A 282 38.97 51.98 -21.37
C LEU A 282 40.21 51.11 -21.57
N LEU A 283 41.34 51.74 -21.92
CA LEU A 283 42.59 51.10 -22.37
C LEU A 283 43.09 49.94 -21.48
N PHE A 284 42.67 49.87 -20.21
CA PHE A 284 43.05 48.79 -19.27
C PHE A 284 41.89 48.28 -18.39
N GLY A 285 40.63 48.41 -18.82
CA GLY A 285 39.50 47.86 -18.07
C GLY A 285 38.12 48.41 -18.46
N LEU A 286 37.07 47.82 -17.89
CA LEU A 286 35.69 48.29 -18.05
C LEU A 286 35.36 49.24 -16.89
N TYR A 287 35.09 50.52 -17.19
CA TYR A 287 34.68 51.49 -16.17
C TYR A 287 33.20 51.85 -16.35
N ARG A 288 32.45 51.93 -15.23
CA ARG A 288 31.08 52.44 -15.24
C ARG A 288 31.12 53.96 -15.29
N THR A 289 30.60 54.55 -16.36
CA THR A 289 30.59 56.02 -16.52
C THR A 289 29.59 56.66 -15.54
N LYS A 290 29.96 57.78 -14.91
CA LYS A 290 29.03 58.62 -14.15
C LYS A 290 28.15 59.41 -15.13
N GLN A 291 26.83 59.14 -15.07
CA GLN A 291 25.71 59.95 -15.58
C GLN A 291 25.90 60.72 -16.91
N GLN A 292 26.16 60.02 -18.02
CA GLN A 292 25.75 60.55 -19.33
C GLN A 292 24.35 60.02 -19.66
N LYS A 293 23.51 60.83 -20.34
CA LYS A 293 22.15 60.54 -20.85
C LYS A 293 22.13 59.36 -21.86
N GLN A 294 22.74 58.22 -21.55
CA GLN A 294 22.60 57.01 -22.33
C GLN A 294 21.27 56.35 -21.98
N SER A 295 20.59 55.82 -23.00
CA SER A 295 19.38 55.02 -22.83
C SER A 295 19.68 53.86 -21.87
N GLN A 296 18.88 53.75 -20.83
CA GLN A 296 18.95 52.62 -19.91
C GLN A 296 18.47 51.38 -20.66
N ILE A 297 19.24 50.30 -20.58
CA ILE A 297 18.85 49.02 -21.19
C ILE A 297 18.30 48.16 -20.08
N ILE A 298 17.08 47.65 -20.24
CA ILE A 298 16.51 46.71 -19.30
C ILE A 298 16.79 45.30 -19.82
N THR A 299 17.30 44.44 -18.94
CA THR A 299 17.61 43.05 -19.28
C THR A 299 16.95 42.08 -18.31
N LEU A 300 16.42 40.98 -18.83
CA LEU A 300 15.93 39.84 -18.06
C LEU A 300 16.74 38.60 -18.42
N SER A 301 17.20 37.87 -17.40
CA SER A 301 17.94 36.62 -17.62
C SER A 301 16.96 35.48 -17.86
N VAL A 302 17.01 34.88 -19.06
CA VAL A 302 16.18 33.72 -19.41
C VAL A 302 16.47 32.55 -18.46
N ARG A 303 17.74 32.34 -18.12
CA ARG A 303 18.14 31.32 -17.15
C ARG A 303 17.46 31.49 -15.80
N LYS A 304 17.42 32.72 -15.24
CA LYS A 304 16.76 32.96 -13.95
C LYS A 304 15.25 32.74 -14.02
N LEU A 305 14.63 33.12 -15.13
CA LEU A 305 13.21 32.86 -15.36
C LEU A 305 12.93 31.35 -15.44
N CYS A 306 13.77 30.61 -16.16
CA CYS A 306 13.69 29.14 -16.20
C CYS A 306 13.93 28.51 -14.83
N GLU A 307 14.88 29.03 -14.03
CA GLU A 307 15.11 28.58 -12.65
C GLU A 307 13.89 28.82 -11.75
N HIS A 308 13.17 29.93 -11.95
CA HIS A 308 11.90 30.21 -11.28
C HIS A 308 10.82 29.20 -11.68
N PHE A 309 10.60 28.98 -12.98
CA PHE A 309 9.61 28.00 -13.45
C PHE A 309 9.96 26.58 -12.99
N ARG A 310 11.24 26.24 -13.03
CA ARG A 310 11.76 24.96 -12.54
C ARG A 310 11.39 24.72 -11.08
N LYS A 311 11.56 25.75 -10.23
CA LYS A 311 11.24 25.65 -8.81
C LYS A 311 9.76 25.36 -8.60
N ILE A 312 8.88 26.10 -9.27
CA ILE A 312 7.42 25.92 -9.17
C ILE A 312 6.99 24.52 -9.64
N GLY A 313 7.48 24.08 -10.81
CA GLY A 313 7.17 22.75 -11.34
C GLY A 313 7.67 21.62 -10.43
N CYS A 314 8.88 21.74 -9.86
CA CYS A 314 9.39 20.80 -8.86
C CYS A 314 8.52 20.76 -7.60
N GLU A 315 8.14 21.92 -7.06
CA GLU A 315 7.30 22.02 -5.86
C GLU A 315 5.92 21.38 -6.08
N PHE A 316 5.31 21.59 -7.25
CA PHE A 316 4.05 20.96 -7.63
C PHE A 316 4.13 19.43 -7.59
N TYR A 317 5.07 18.81 -8.33
CA TYR A 317 5.19 17.35 -8.34
C TYR A 317 5.65 16.78 -6.99
N SER A 318 6.45 17.52 -6.22
CA SER A 318 6.87 17.09 -4.88
C SER A 318 5.67 17.05 -3.92
N SER A 319 4.79 18.06 -3.96
CA SER A 319 3.56 18.07 -3.14
C SER A 319 2.61 16.93 -3.51
N ILE A 320 2.49 16.61 -4.80
CA ILE A 320 1.71 15.44 -5.27
C ILE A 320 2.34 14.14 -4.78
N LEU A 321 3.66 14.01 -4.87
CA LEU A 321 4.39 12.84 -4.37
C LEU A 321 4.16 12.63 -2.87
N GLU A 322 4.27 13.69 -2.06
CA GLU A 322 3.98 13.64 -0.62
C GLU A 322 2.53 13.20 -0.34
N SER A 323 1.58 13.76 -1.09
CA SER A 323 0.17 13.39 -0.97
C SER A 323 -0.07 11.93 -1.33
N ALA A 324 0.57 11.44 -2.40
CA ALA A 324 0.51 10.04 -2.81
C ALA A 324 1.12 9.11 -1.74
N SER A 325 2.27 9.47 -1.14
CA SER A 325 2.87 8.70 -0.04
C SER A 325 1.94 8.57 1.17
N LEU A 326 1.21 9.63 1.52
CA LEU A 326 0.20 9.58 2.59
C LEU A 326 -0.95 8.64 2.24
N LEU A 327 -1.41 8.66 0.99
CA LEU A 327 -2.42 7.73 0.51
C LEU A 327 -1.95 6.29 0.58
N PHE A 328 -0.75 5.97 0.09
CA PHE A 328 -0.22 4.61 0.13
C PHE A 328 -0.10 4.11 1.58
N THR A 329 0.29 4.98 2.50
CA THR A 329 0.32 4.65 3.93
C THR A 329 -1.08 4.39 4.49
N SER A 330 -2.09 5.16 4.04
CA SER A 330 -3.48 4.93 4.41
C SER A 330 -4.01 3.60 3.85
N ASP A 331 -3.77 3.33 2.57
CA ASP A 331 -4.23 2.10 1.91
C ASP A 331 -3.55 0.86 2.51
N ALA A 332 -2.26 0.96 2.85
CA ALA A 332 -1.55 -0.10 3.56
C ALA A 332 -2.13 -0.36 4.97
N LYS A 333 -2.60 0.68 5.67
CA LYS A 333 -3.30 0.50 6.96
C LYS A 333 -4.65 -0.18 6.78
N VAL A 334 -5.40 0.16 5.74
CA VAL A 334 -6.67 -0.51 5.41
C VAL A 334 -6.43 -1.98 5.11
N MET A 335 -5.45 -2.31 4.25
CA MET A 335 -5.09 -3.70 3.99
C MET A 335 -4.59 -4.44 5.23
N SER A 336 -3.79 -3.79 6.08
CA SER A 336 -3.35 -4.39 7.34
C SER A 336 -4.54 -4.68 8.27
N GLN A 337 -5.57 -3.82 8.28
CA GLN A 337 -6.79 -4.06 9.02
C GLN A 337 -7.57 -5.25 8.43
N GLU A 338 -7.72 -5.32 7.12
CA GLU A 338 -8.40 -6.42 6.43
C GLU A 338 -7.65 -7.75 6.63
N GLY A 339 -6.31 -7.73 6.58
CA GLY A 339 -5.48 -8.89 6.89
C GLY A 339 -5.64 -9.38 8.33
N LYS A 340 -5.86 -8.49 9.31
CA LYS A 340 -6.20 -8.91 10.69
C LYS A 340 -7.55 -9.61 10.76
N GLU A 341 -8.55 -9.11 10.02
CA GLU A 341 -9.85 -9.77 9.92
C GLU A 341 -9.71 -11.15 9.28
N PHE A 342 -8.88 -11.25 8.25
CA PHE A 342 -8.56 -12.49 7.57
C PHE A 342 -7.93 -13.54 8.49
N VAL A 343 -6.93 -13.13 9.28
CA VAL A 343 -6.30 -13.97 10.31
C VAL A 343 -7.32 -14.40 11.38
N ASN A 344 -8.22 -13.51 11.80
CA ASN A 344 -9.26 -13.86 12.76
C ASN A 344 -10.22 -14.92 12.21
N MET A 345 -10.59 -14.86 10.92
CA MET A 345 -11.40 -15.90 10.28
C MET A 345 -10.69 -17.25 10.24
N SER A 346 -9.39 -17.27 9.92
CA SER A 346 -8.57 -18.49 9.95
C SER A 346 -8.59 -19.15 11.33
N ILE A 347 -8.42 -18.35 12.40
CA ILE A 347 -8.48 -18.82 13.79
C ILE A 347 -9.86 -19.43 14.11
N VAL A 348 -10.94 -18.79 13.67
CA VAL A 348 -12.30 -19.29 13.88
C VAL A 348 -12.50 -20.64 13.20
N LEU A 349 -12.08 -20.77 11.93
CA LEU A 349 -12.16 -22.03 11.18
C LEU A 349 -11.36 -23.14 11.86
N GLN A 350 -10.14 -22.85 12.30
CA GLN A 350 -9.30 -23.82 13.03
C GLN A 350 -9.93 -24.25 14.36
N ILE A 351 -10.59 -23.34 15.09
CA ILE A 351 -11.33 -23.68 16.32
C ILE A 351 -12.48 -24.63 15.98
N GLU A 352 -13.28 -24.36 14.96
CA GLU A 352 -14.40 -25.24 14.57
C GLU A 352 -13.91 -26.60 14.04
N GLN A 353 -12.80 -26.63 13.30
CA GLN A 353 -12.18 -27.87 12.85
C GLN A 353 -11.71 -28.73 14.03
N ASN A 354 -11.05 -28.13 15.02
CA ASN A 354 -10.67 -28.82 16.26
C ASN A 354 -11.90 -29.35 17.03
N ARG A 355 -13.00 -28.57 17.08
CA ARG A 355 -14.27 -29.02 17.69
C ARG A 355 -14.87 -30.21 16.94
N ALA A 356 -14.83 -30.21 15.61
CA ALA A 356 -15.32 -31.31 14.79
C ALA A 356 -14.50 -32.58 15.02
N ILE A 357 -13.16 -32.48 15.02
CA ILE A 357 -12.25 -33.60 15.30
C ILE A 357 -12.51 -34.19 16.69
N LEU A 358 -12.62 -33.35 17.72
CA LEU A 358 -12.88 -33.81 19.10
C LEU A 358 -14.26 -34.44 19.26
N ARG A 359 -15.29 -33.90 18.60
CA ARG A 359 -16.63 -34.51 18.59
C ARG A 359 -16.57 -35.92 18.01
N ASN A 360 -15.91 -36.09 16.87
CA ASN A 360 -15.76 -37.38 16.22
C ASN A 360 -14.93 -38.35 17.08
N ALA A 361 -13.83 -37.87 17.69
CA ALA A 361 -13.02 -38.66 18.61
C ALA A 361 -13.81 -39.13 19.83
N LEU A 362 -14.64 -38.26 20.44
CA LEU A 362 -15.50 -38.63 21.56
C LEU A 362 -16.56 -39.66 21.18
N ILE A 363 -17.15 -39.54 19.98
CA ILE A 363 -18.08 -40.55 19.46
C ILE A 363 -17.37 -41.90 19.28
N SER A 364 -16.19 -41.92 18.67
CA SER A 364 -15.40 -43.14 18.48
C SER A 364 -14.94 -43.76 19.80
N LEU A 365 -14.53 -42.94 20.80
CA LEU A 365 -14.20 -43.42 22.15
C LEU A 365 -15.41 -44.03 22.85
N HIS A 366 -16.59 -43.43 22.69
CA HIS A 366 -17.82 -43.97 23.25
C HIS A 366 -18.22 -45.31 22.62
N GLN A 367 -18.15 -45.40 21.29
CA GLN A 367 -18.38 -46.65 20.55
C GLN A 367 -17.39 -47.74 20.96
N LEU A 368 -16.10 -47.41 21.05
CA LEU A 368 -15.07 -48.35 21.49
C LEU A 368 -15.36 -48.87 22.91
N ARG A 369 -15.74 -47.98 23.84
CA ARG A 369 -16.13 -48.35 25.21
C ARG A 369 -17.32 -49.31 25.23
N GLN A 370 -18.35 -49.04 24.41
CA GLN A 370 -19.52 -49.92 24.31
C GLN A 370 -19.14 -51.30 23.77
N THR A 371 -18.33 -51.37 22.71
CA THR A 371 -17.90 -52.66 22.12
C THR A 371 -17.08 -53.47 23.11
N LEU A 372 -16.16 -52.84 23.85
CA LEU A 372 -15.36 -53.51 24.88
C LEU A 372 -16.24 -54.03 26.03
N ALA A 373 -17.26 -53.27 26.45
CA ALA A 373 -18.19 -53.71 27.48
C ALA A 373 -19.02 -54.92 27.02
N LEU A 374 -19.42 -54.96 25.74
CA LEU A 374 -20.14 -56.11 25.17
C LEU A 374 -19.25 -57.35 25.05
N GLU A 375 -17.97 -57.20 24.68
CA GLU A 375 -17.01 -58.31 24.66
C GLU A 375 -16.78 -58.91 26.06
N GLN A 376 -16.70 -58.07 27.10
CA GLN A 376 -16.55 -58.53 28.49
C GLN A 376 -17.80 -59.25 29.03
N GLN A 377 -18.98 -58.96 28.48
CA GLN A 377 -20.24 -59.59 28.86
C GLN A 377 -20.56 -60.86 28.05
N SER A 378 -19.86 -61.10 26.94
CA SER A 378 -20.06 -62.31 26.14
C SER A 378 -19.48 -63.52 26.88
N PRO A 379 -20.30 -64.48 27.33
CA PRO A 379 -19.80 -65.66 28.04
C PRO A 379 -18.83 -66.42 27.15
N ALA A 380 -17.73 -66.90 27.75
CA ALA A 380 -16.76 -67.73 27.04
C ALA A 380 -17.50 -68.87 26.32
N PRO A 381 -17.23 -69.14 25.02
CA PRO A 381 -17.86 -70.25 24.33
C PRO A 381 -17.62 -71.52 25.15
N PRO A 382 -18.63 -72.39 25.31
CA PRO A 382 -18.48 -73.60 26.08
C PRO A 382 -17.30 -74.39 25.51
N VAL A 383 -16.27 -74.55 26.33
CA VAL A 383 -15.08 -75.34 26.01
C VAL A 383 -15.59 -76.74 25.67
N SER A 384 -15.46 -77.10 24.39
CA SER A 384 -15.84 -78.41 23.86
C SER A 384 -14.67 -79.36 23.90
#